data_AF-A0A5M3YKP1-F1
#
_entry.id   AF-A0A5M3YKP1-F1
#
_cell.length_a   1.000
_cell.length_b   1.000
_cell.length_c   1.000
_cell.angle_alpha   90.00
_cell.angle_beta   90.00
_cell.angle_gamma   90.00
#
_symmetry.space_group_name_H-M   'P 1'
#
loop_
_entity.id
_entity.type
_entity.pdbx_description
1 polymer ?
#
loop_
_entity_poly.entity_id
_entity_poly.type
_entity_poly.pdbx_seq_one_letter_code
_entity_poly.pdbx_strand_id
1 'polypeptide(L)'
;MEQILKHKIEGIALDTQSLARLAEDLGRRRANDTVCGPEPDEADDGLEIQEGCTLDPVGNTTTHFSGEFSYWNFSMRIKQHIEDQMHSSMVPTDDLVRISGYWRAQQLDASHGHMATAILSCPPEKIARFLATVFFKYTESHYPIVDKEWVFDRIRILYTDSTRLYERGGESTIAILLTVFAIGTQYAHLESPEPVRHQAPDFSEEKIGATFYRNAVRLLPEIIEISSLESVQACLLFGLYALPVDASGLGYIYINLSIRLAMQNGMHRKCHGSAFSSEMAETRNRVWWAAYTLERKISIFHGRPLSVLRSDIDADLPKCEIRNEDQPLRHIARAIASLQLVYFLEDFFNQMQVTTVF
;
A
#
# COMPACT_ATOMS: atom_id res chain seq x y z
N MET A 1 29.91 16.22 13.50
CA MET A 1 29.33 17.52 13.12
C MET A 1 30.32 18.66 13.34
N GLU A 2 30.88 18.83 14.55
CA GLU A 2 31.91 19.85 14.86
C GLU A 2 33.14 19.81 13.92
N GLN A 3 33.65 18.62 13.62
CA GLN A 3 34.77 18.45 12.68
C GLN A 3 34.44 18.84 11.23
N ILE A 4 33.17 18.68 10.81
CA ILE A 4 32.72 19.04 9.46
C ILE A 4 32.68 20.56 9.33
N LEU A 5 32.17 21.25 10.36
CA LEU A 5 32.07 22.71 10.38
C LEU A 5 33.44 23.39 10.41
N LYS A 6 34.38 22.86 11.22
CA LYS A 6 35.78 23.33 11.24
C LYS A 6 36.52 23.13 9.92
N HIS A 7 36.12 22.14 9.11
CA HIS A 7 36.71 21.87 7.81
C HIS A 7 36.11 22.72 6.69
N LYS A 8 34.81 23.06 6.78
CA LYS A 8 34.10 23.83 5.75
C LYS A 8 34.22 25.35 5.91
N ILE A 9 34.47 25.84 7.13
CA ILE A 9 34.59 27.27 7.43
C ILE A 9 35.90 27.49 8.17
N GLU A 10 36.91 28.00 7.47
CA GLU A 10 38.22 28.26 8.06
C GLU A 10 38.11 29.31 9.18
N GLY A 11 38.60 28.95 10.37
CA GLY A 11 38.65 29.84 11.53
C GLY A 11 37.36 29.95 12.36
N ILE A 12 36.35 29.09 12.13
CA ILE A 12 35.11 29.15 12.93
C ILE A 12 35.34 28.67 14.37
N ALA A 13 35.16 29.57 15.32
CA ALA A 13 35.16 29.25 16.74
C ALA A 13 33.75 28.76 17.14
N LEU A 14 33.66 27.51 17.58
CA LEU A 14 32.39 26.83 17.91
C LEU A 14 32.03 26.95 19.40
N ASP A 15 32.63 27.89 20.12
CA ASP A 15 32.19 28.24 21.46
C ASP A 15 30.88 29.04 21.40
N THR A 16 30.08 28.90 22.46
CA THR A 16 28.73 29.46 22.55
C THR A 16 28.71 30.99 22.38
N GLN A 17 29.80 31.67 22.75
CA GLN A 17 29.91 33.12 22.70
C GLN A 17 30.21 33.61 21.28
N SER A 18 31.08 32.90 20.55
CA SER A 18 31.38 33.16 19.13
C SER A 18 30.18 32.88 18.24
N LEU A 19 29.44 31.79 18.48
CA LEU A 19 28.21 31.47 17.75
C LEU A 19 27.09 32.50 18.00
N ALA A 20 26.94 32.98 19.24
CA ALA A 20 25.97 34.04 19.57
C ALA A 20 26.27 35.35 18.82
N ARG A 21 27.55 35.75 18.71
CA ARG A 21 27.95 36.92 17.92
C ARG A 21 27.68 36.74 16.43
N LEU A 22 27.92 35.55 15.90
CA LEU A 22 27.67 35.22 14.49
C LEU A 22 26.16 35.29 14.16
N ALA A 23 25.32 34.83 15.08
CA ALA A 23 23.86 34.93 14.96
C ALA A 23 23.36 36.39 15.01
N GLU A 24 23.92 37.22 15.89
CA GLU A 24 23.59 38.65 15.95
C GLU A 24 24.03 39.40 14.68
N ASP A 25 25.19 39.06 14.11
CA ASP A 25 25.71 39.71 12.90
C ASP A 25 24.86 39.35 11.66
N LEU A 26 24.37 38.10 11.57
CA LEU A 26 23.40 37.68 10.55
C LEU A 26 22.07 38.43 10.68
N GLY A 27 21.59 38.64 11.91
CA GLY A 27 20.38 39.43 12.17
C GLY A 27 20.52 40.90 11.75
N ARG A 28 21.71 41.49 11.93
CA ARG A 28 21.99 42.87 11.51
C ARG A 28 22.13 43.03 10.00
N ARG A 29 22.71 42.05 9.30
CA ARG A 29 22.76 42.06 7.82
C ARG A 29 21.35 42.06 7.21
N ARG A 30 20.45 41.26 7.76
CA ARG A 30 19.04 41.19 7.34
C ARG A 30 18.27 42.51 7.55
N ALA A 31 18.66 43.31 8.54
CA ALA A 31 18.05 44.61 8.84
C ALA A 31 18.63 45.76 8.01
N ASN A 32 19.87 45.65 7.53
CA ASN A 32 20.49 46.67 6.68
C ASN A 32 20.05 46.57 5.21
N ASP A 33 19.60 45.40 4.76
CA ASP A 33 19.05 45.20 3.41
C ASP A 33 17.60 45.72 3.27
N THR A 34 16.96 46.18 4.36
CA THR A 34 15.53 46.55 4.38
C THR A 34 15.24 48.05 4.16
N VAL A 35 16.22 48.88 3.78
CA VAL A 35 15.98 50.32 3.57
C VAL A 35 16.36 50.79 2.16
N CYS A 36 15.31 50.99 1.35
CA CYS A 36 15.20 51.85 0.14
C CYS A 36 15.34 51.17 -1.24
N GLY A 37 14.20 50.78 -1.84
CA GLY A 37 14.03 50.49 -3.28
C GLY A 37 12.75 49.68 -3.57
N PRO A 38 12.02 49.91 -4.68
CA PRO A 38 10.70 49.30 -4.92
C PRO A 38 10.81 47.80 -5.17
N GLU A 39 9.90 47.02 -4.59
CA GLU A 39 9.89 45.55 -4.56
C GLU A 39 10.15 44.89 -5.92
N PRO A 40 11.26 44.15 -6.06
CA PRO A 40 11.32 42.95 -6.88
C PRO A 40 10.95 41.73 -6.01
N ASP A 41 10.14 40.85 -6.59
CA ASP A 41 9.64 39.59 -6.02
C ASP A 41 10.57 38.95 -4.98
N GLU A 42 10.03 38.68 -3.79
CA GLU A 42 10.64 37.85 -2.76
C GLU A 42 10.88 36.43 -3.30
N ALA A 43 12.03 36.23 -3.96
CA ALA A 43 12.66 34.92 -4.01
C ALA A 43 13.21 34.64 -2.61
N ASP A 44 12.39 33.98 -1.80
CA ASP A 44 12.82 33.26 -0.61
C ASP A 44 13.94 32.28 -1.01
N ASP A 45 15.19 32.67 -0.83
CA ASP A 45 16.36 31.77 -0.89
C ASP A 45 16.60 31.13 0.50
N GLY A 46 15.54 30.99 1.30
CA GLY A 46 15.39 29.78 2.08
C GLY A 46 15.35 28.63 1.08
N LEU A 47 16.16 27.60 1.28
CA LEU A 47 15.86 26.30 0.70
C LEU A 47 14.41 25.99 1.14
N GLU A 48 13.42 26.24 0.28
CA GLU A 48 12.12 25.60 0.36
C GLU A 48 12.41 24.12 0.17
N ILE A 49 12.76 23.46 1.27
CA ILE A 49 12.96 22.02 1.28
C ILE A 49 11.58 21.48 1.02
N GLN A 50 11.30 21.09 -0.22
CA GLN A 50 10.12 20.31 -0.53
C GLN A 50 10.31 18.98 0.21
N GLU A 51 9.76 18.93 1.41
CA GLU A 51 9.78 17.86 2.40
C GLU A 51 8.89 16.70 1.90
N GLY A 52 9.24 16.14 0.75
CA GLY A 52 8.54 15.03 0.12
C GLY A 52 9.09 13.68 0.57
N CYS A 53 8.18 12.71 0.75
CA CYS A 53 8.57 11.30 0.75
C CYS A 53 8.95 10.85 -0.68
N THR A 54 9.83 9.86 -0.81
CA THR A 54 10.21 9.30 -2.11
C THR A 54 9.44 8.00 -2.37
N LEU A 55 8.89 7.89 -3.58
CA LEU A 55 8.14 6.74 -4.08
C LEU A 55 8.76 6.27 -5.39
N ASP A 56 9.63 5.27 -5.30
CA ASP A 56 10.34 4.76 -6.47
C ASP A 56 9.78 3.39 -6.90
N PRO A 57 9.25 3.26 -8.13
CA PRO A 57 8.79 1.97 -8.64
C PRO A 57 9.99 1.04 -8.88
N VAL A 58 10.02 -0.09 -8.18
CA VAL A 58 11.06 -1.13 -8.33
C VAL A 58 10.63 -2.21 -9.32
N GLY A 59 9.31 -2.35 -9.52
CA GLY A 59 8.70 -3.18 -10.54
C GLY A 59 7.27 -2.70 -10.83
N ASN A 60 6.55 -3.43 -11.68
CA ASN A 60 5.21 -3.01 -12.13
C ASN A 60 4.22 -2.78 -10.98
N THR A 61 4.35 -3.55 -9.90
CA THR A 61 3.37 -3.58 -8.80
C THR A 61 4.02 -3.32 -7.44
N THR A 62 5.32 -3.04 -7.44
CA THR A 62 6.15 -2.97 -6.24
C THR A 62 6.82 -1.61 -6.15
N THR A 63 6.72 -0.97 -4.99
CA THR A 63 7.23 0.39 -4.76
C THR A 63 8.17 0.41 -3.57
N HIS A 64 9.25 1.18 -3.68
CA HIS A 64 10.04 1.57 -2.53
C HIS A 64 9.52 2.90 -2.00
N PHE A 65 9.13 2.91 -0.73
CA PHE A 65 8.75 4.11 -0.02
C PHE A 65 9.84 4.48 0.99
N SER A 66 10.26 5.74 0.97
CA SER A 66 11.11 6.31 2.00
C SER A 66 10.51 7.61 2.52
N GLY A 67 10.29 7.65 3.83
CA GLY A 67 9.75 8.82 4.50
C GLY A 67 10.68 10.03 4.39
N GLU A 68 10.11 11.19 4.63
CA GLU A 68 10.75 12.51 4.54
C GLU A 68 12.11 12.60 5.26
N PHE A 69 12.22 12.01 6.45
CA PHE A 69 13.43 12.01 7.29
C PHE A 69 14.27 10.73 7.18
N SER A 70 14.04 9.92 6.15
CA SER A 70 14.77 8.66 5.99
C SER A 70 16.25 8.88 5.64
N TYR A 71 17.10 7.93 6.06
CA TYR A 71 18.51 7.88 5.65
C TYR A 71 18.67 7.88 4.12
N TRP A 72 17.73 7.24 3.40
CA TRP A 72 17.71 7.23 1.95
C TRP A 72 17.53 8.63 1.38
N ASN A 73 16.48 9.36 1.78
CA ASN A 73 16.24 10.72 1.29
C ASN A 73 17.41 11.65 1.63
N PHE A 74 17.95 11.54 2.84
CA PHE A 74 19.15 12.27 3.24
C PHE A 74 20.35 11.97 2.33
N SER A 75 20.62 10.68 2.06
CA SER A 75 21.73 10.27 1.20
C SER A 75 21.55 10.72 -0.25
N MET A 76 20.32 10.63 -0.78
CA MET A 76 20.00 11.10 -2.13
C MET A 76 20.11 12.61 -2.27
N ARG A 77 19.72 13.38 -1.24
CA ARG A 77 19.94 14.84 -1.20
C ARG A 77 21.42 15.19 -1.21
N ILE A 78 22.26 14.48 -0.43
CA ILE A 78 23.71 14.66 -0.48
C ILE A 78 24.25 14.35 -1.88
N LYS A 79 23.80 13.24 -2.47
CA LYS A 79 24.21 12.84 -3.82
C LYS A 79 23.87 13.93 -4.84
N GLN A 80 22.62 14.40 -4.88
CA GLN A 80 22.16 15.46 -5.77
C GLN A 80 23.00 16.73 -5.59
N HIS A 81 23.23 17.15 -4.34
CA HIS A 81 24.04 18.33 -4.05
C HIS A 81 25.49 18.20 -4.55
N ILE A 82 26.08 17.00 -4.47
CA ILE A 82 27.42 16.73 -5.02
C ILE A 82 27.37 16.77 -6.56
N GLU A 83 26.37 16.14 -7.18
CA GLU A 83 26.18 16.12 -8.63
C GLU A 83 25.99 17.54 -9.19
N ASP A 84 25.19 18.39 -8.55
CA ASP A 84 24.98 19.79 -8.93
C ASP A 84 26.29 20.60 -8.88
N GLN A 85 27.12 20.37 -7.85
CA GLN A 85 28.44 21.01 -7.75
C GLN A 85 29.41 20.51 -8.82
N MET A 86 29.33 19.22 -9.18
CA MET A 86 30.19 18.60 -10.19
C MET A 86 29.79 18.99 -11.62
N HIS A 87 28.49 19.12 -11.91
CA HIS A 87 27.98 19.58 -13.20
C HIS A 87 28.32 21.04 -13.51
N SER A 88 28.61 21.85 -12.48
CA SER A 88 29.20 23.18 -12.66
C SER A 88 30.66 23.15 -13.18
N SER A 89 31.31 21.98 -13.24
CA SER A 89 32.74 21.85 -13.60
C SER A 89 33.08 20.88 -14.73
N MET A 90 32.24 19.92 -15.16
CA MET A 90 32.56 19.04 -16.30
C MET A 90 31.36 18.50 -17.11
N VAL A 91 31.65 18.15 -18.38
CA VAL A 91 30.81 17.57 -19.46
C VAL A 91 30.08 16.29 -19.01
N PRO A 92 28.87 15.98 -19.56
CA PRO A 92 28.04 14.87 -19.11
C PRO A 92 28.77 13.54 -19.34
N THR A 93 29.09 12.83 -18.27
CA THR A 93 29.51 11.43 -18.35
C THR A 93 28.27 10.58 -18.09
N ASP A 94 27.67 10.16 -19.20
CA ASP A 94 26.70 9.06 -19.22
C ASP A 94 27.43 7.80 -18.69
N ASP A 95 26.75 6.96 -17.91
CA ASP A 95 27.26 5.76 -17.20
C ASP A 95 27.73 5.89 -15.73
N LEU A 96 27.08 6.70 -14.90
CA LEU A 96 27.06 6.41 -13.46
C LEU A 96 26.09 5.26 -13.19
N VAL A 97 26.68 4.06 -13.08
CA VAL A 97 26.17 2.86 -12.39
C VAL A 97 24.88 3.17 -11.61
N ARG A 98 23.73 2.71 -12.12
CA ARG A 98 22.51 2.55 -11.33
C ARG A 98 22.89 1.62 -10.17
N ILE A 99 23.39 2.17 -9.06
CA ILE A 99 23.52 1.44 -7.82
C ILE A 99 22.11 0.93 -7.54
N SER A 100 21.92 -0.38 -7.63
CA SER A 100 20.66 -1.02 -7.32
C SER A 100 20.37 -0.72 -5.84
N GLY A 101 19.60 0.34 -5.61
CA GLY A 101 19.56 1.07 -4.33
C GLY A 101 18.78 0.38 -3.22
N TYR A 102 18.25 -0.82 -3.47
CA TYR A 102 17.19 -1.37 -2.65
C TYR A 102 17.55 -2.76 -2.10
N TRP A 103 18.00 -2.78 -0.86
CA TRP A 103 18.15 -4.01 -0.08
C TRP A 103 16.75 -4.51 0.30
N ARG A 104 16.28 -5.57 -0.37
CA ARG A 104 15.14 -6.37 0.10
C ARG A 104 15.64 -7.68 0.65
N ALA A 105 14.80 -8.34 1.44
CA ALA A 105 15.04 -9.63 2.06
C ALA A 105 15.18 -10.81 1.06
N GLN A 106 15.46 -10.54 -0.22
CA GLN A 106 15.60 -11.53 -1.30
C GLN A 106 16.67 -12.60 -1.02
N GLN A 107 17.63 -12.29 -0.15
CA GLN A 107 18.67 -13.24 0.28
C GLN A 107 18.16 -14.24 1.33
N LEU A 108 16.96 -14.03 1.89
CA LEU A 108 16.35 -14.91 2.87
C LEU A 108 15.63 -16.11 2.23
N ASP A 109 15.61 -16.18 0.89
CA ASP A 109 15.14 -17.30 0.04
C ASP A 109 14.00 -18.09 0.68
N ALA A 110 12.80 -17.49 0.73
CA ALA A 110 11.63 -18.20 1.19
C ALA A 110 11.40 -19.45 0.31
N SER A 111 11.22 -20.60 0.97
CA SER A 111 11.10 -21.87 0.29
C SER A 111 9.85 -21.92 -0.60
N HIS A 112 10.01 -21.77 -1.92
CA HIS A 112 8.94 -21.83 -2.93
C HIS A 112 8.21 -23.20 -3.03
N GLY A 113 8.43 -24.13 -2.09
CA GLY A 113 7.88 -25.48 -2.10
C GLY A 113 6.35 -25.54 -2.01
N HIS A 114 5.70 -24.50 -1.47
CA HIS A 114 4.25 -24.47 -1.32
C HIS A 114 3.50 -24.11 -2.61
N MET A 115 4.19 -23.50 -3.58
CA MET A 115 3.56 -23.00 -4.80
C MET A 115 2.92 -24.10 -5.65
N ALA A 116 3.66 -25.18 -5.90
CA ALA A 116 3.15 -26.31 -6.67
C ALA A 116 1.92 -26.94 -6.00
N THR A 117 1.94 -27.06 -4.66
CA THR A 117 0.81 -27.57 -3.88
C THR A 117 -0.41 -26.66 -4.01
N ALA A 118 -0.20 -25.34 -3.96
CA ALA A 118 -1.28 -24.35 -4.11
C ALA A 118 -1.93 -24.42 -5.50
N ILE A 119 -1.14 -24.52 -6.57
CA ILE A 119 -1.65 -24.68 -7.95
C ILE A 119 -2.45 -25.98 -8.10
N LEU A 120 -1.94 -27.10 -7.57
CA LEU A 120 -2.64 -28.39 -7.59
C LEU A 120 -3.94 -28.38 -6.78
N SER A 121 -4.09 -27.44 -5.85
CA SER A 121 -5.30 -27.29 -5.04
C SER A 121 -6.42 -26.55 -5.76
N CYS A 122 -6.15 -25.93 -6.92
CA CYS A 122 -7.16 -25.23 -7.69
C CYS A 122 -8.21 -26.19 -8.26
N PRO A 123 -9.51 -25.83 -8.26
CA PRO A 123 -10.57 -26.69 -8.77
C PRO A 123 -10.54 -26.73 -10.32
N PRO A 124 -11.35 -27.58 -10.99
CA PRO A 124 -11.51 -27.50 -12.44
C PRO A 124 -11.94 -26.11 -12.93
N GLU A 125 -11.49 -25.68 -14.12
CA GLU A 125 -11.67 -24.31 -14.64
C GLU A 125 -13.13 -23.81 -14.55
N LYS A 126 -14.10 -24.67 -14.89
CA LYS A 126 -15.52 -24.30 -14.82
C LYS A 126 -15.95 -23.90 -13.41
N ILE A 127 -15.48 -24.61 -12.39
CA ILE A 127 -15.76 -24.35 -10.98
C ILE A 127 -15.01 -23.08 -10.53
N ALA A 128 -13.74 -22.93 -10.91
CA ALA A 128 -12.97 -21.73 -10.62
C ALA A 128 -13.66 -20.44 -11.13
N ARG A 129 -14.10 -20.46 -12.40
CA ARG A 129 -14.85 -19.36 -13.02
C ARG A 129 -16.19 -19.09 -12.33
N PHE A 130 -16.91 -20.15 -11.93
CA PHE A 130 -18.16 -20.02 -11.18
C PHE A 130 -17.92 -19.33 -9.82
N LEU A 131 -16.99 -19.85 -9.02
CA LEU A 131 -16.67 -19.29 -7.69
C LEU A 131 -16.18 -17.84 -7.78
N ALA A 132 -15.36 -17.50 -8.79
CA ALA A 132 -14.95 -16.12 -9.02
C ALA A 132 -16.14 -15.22 -9.40
N THR A 133 -17.09 -15.71 -10.19
CA THR A 133 -18.31 -14.97 -10.53
C THR A 133 -19.15 -14.68 -9.27
N VAL A 134 -19.31 -15.70 -8.42
CA VAL A 134 -20.02 -15.58 -7.13
C VAL A 134 -19.32 -14.55 -6.23
N PHE A 135 -18.00 -14.60 -6.11
CA PHE A 135 -17.21 -13.63 -5.35
C PHE A 135 -17.49 -12.19 -5.80
N PHE A 136 -17.40 -11.91 -7.11
CA PHE A 136 -17.64 -10.56 -7.62
C PHE A 136 -19.10 -10.11 -7.47
N LYS A 137 -20.06 -11.03 -7.54
CA LYS A 137 -21.47 -10.70 -7.36
C LYS A 137 -21.81 -10.28 -5.93
N TYR A 138 -21.30 -11.00 -4.92
CA TYR A 138 -21.70 -10.82 -3.52
C TYR A 138 -20.69 -10.06 -2.65
N THR A 139 -19.40 -10.12 -2.97
CA THR A 139 -18.33 -9.56 -2.10
C THR A 139 -17.79 -8.22 -2.59
N GLU A 140 -17.50 -8.08 -3.90
CA GLU A 140 -16.91 -6.86 -4.48
C GLU A 140 -17.78 -5.61 -4.28
N SER A 141 -19.09 -5.80 -4.08
CA SER A 141 -20.06 -4.72 -3.83
C SER A 141 -19.68 -3.77 -2.69
N HIS A 142 -18.83 -4.19 -1.75
CA HIS A 142 -18.39 -3.39 -0.60
C HIS A 142 -16.91 -3.00 -0.62
N TYR A 143 -16.04 -3.77 -1.28
CA TYR A 143 -14.59 -3.58 -1.24
C TYR A 143 -13.96 -3.91 -2.61
N PRO A 144 -13.59 -2.91 -3.44
CA PRO A 144 -12.96 -3.13 -4.74
C PRO A 144 -11.47 -3.46 -4.57
N ILE A 145 -11.18 -4.66 -4.03
CA ILE A 145 -9.80 -5.09 -3.70
C ILE A 145 -9.05 -5.55 -4.96
N VAL A 146 -9.71 -6.26 -5.87
CA VAL A 146 -9.11 -6.83 -7.08
C VAL A 146 -9.96 -6.49 -8.30
N ASP A 147 -9.32 -6.27 -9.44
CA ASP A 147 -10.03 -6.05 -10.70
C ASP A 147 -10.57 -7.36 -11.26
N LYS A 148 -11.82 -7.32 -11.76
CA LYS A 148 -12.52 -8.49 -12.29
C LYS A 148 -11.85 -9.05 -13.53
N GLU A 149 -11.51 -8.21 -14.50
CA GLU A 149 -10.89 -8.65 -15.75
C GLU A 149 -9.52 -9.27 -15.47
N TRP A 150 -8.76 -8.66 -14.56
CA TRP A 150 -7.48 -9.19 -14.09
C TRP A 150 -7.62 -10.58 -13.47
N VAL A 151 -8.58 -10.80 -12.56
CA VAL A 151 -8.80 -12.12 -11.95
C VAL A 151 -9.16 -13.17 -13.00
N PHE A 152 -10.08 -12.88 -13.92
CA PHE A 152 -10.47 -13.84 -14.96
C PHE A 152 -9.34 -14.12 -15.96
N ASP A 153 -8.48 -13.13 -16.25
CA ASP A 153 -7.27 -13.36 -17.05
C ASP A 153 -6.26 -14.25 -16.32
N ARG A 154 -6.06 -14.06 -15.01
CA ARG A 154 -5.19 -14.93 -14.20
C ARG A 154 -5.74 -16.36 -14.07
N ILE A 155 -7.06 -16.51 -13.97
CA ILE A 155 -7.72 -17.83 -14.06
C ILE A 155 -7.43 -18.46 -15.42
N ARG A 156 -7.57 -17.73 -16.52
CA ARG A 156 -7.25 -18.24 -17.86
C ARG A 156 -5.80 -18.72 -17.93
N ILE A 157 -4.84 -17.90 -17.49
CA ILE A 157 -3.42 -18.24 -17.48
C ILE A 157 -3.15 -19.51 -16.65
N LEU A 158 -3.77 -19.64 -15.46
CA LEU A 158 -3.64 -20.81 -14.60
C LEU A 158 -3.95 -22.14 -15.32
N TYR A 159 -4.98 -22.17 -16.17
CA TYR A 159 -5.37 -23.40 -16.89
C TYR A 159 -4.76 -23.54 -18.29
N THR A 160 -4.28 -22.46 -18.91
CA THR A 160 -3.63 -22.54 -20.24
C THR A 160 -2.12 -22.69 -20.16
N ASP A 161 -1.47 -21.96 -19.27
CA ASP A 161 0.00 -21.91 -19.13
C ASP A 161 0.38 -21.48 -17.70
N SER A 162 0.37 -22.46 -16.79
CA SER A 162 0.69 -22.24 -15.38
C SER A 162 2.15 -21.88 -15.14
N THR A 163 3.05 -22.07 -16.12
CA THR A 163 4.48 -21.75 -15.97
C THR A 163 4.71 -20.26 -15.75
N ARG A 164 3.90 -19.41 -16.40
CA ARG A 164 3.91 -17.95 -16.23
C ARG A 164 3.56 -17.49 -14.83
N LEU A 165 2.88 -18.33 -14.06
CA LEU A 165 2.56 -18.01 -12.67
C LEU A 165 3.75 -18.24 -11.76
N TYR A 166 4.80 -18.98 -12.15
CA TYR A 166 6.04 -19.11 -11.37
C TYR A 166 6.98 -17.91 -11.51
N GLU A 167 6.60 -16.91 -12.30
CA GLU A 167 7.28 -15.61 -12.30
C GLU A 167 7.12 -14.91 -10.95
N ARG A 168 8.05 -14.01 -10.62
CA ARG A 168 8.06 -13.26 -9.35
C ARG A 168 6.72 -12.57 -9.10
N GLY A 169 6.12 -12.81 -7.93
CA GLY A 169 4.78 -12.31 -7.58
C GLY A 169 3.65 -13.31 -7.85
N GLY A 170 4.00 -14.46 -8.42
CA GLY A 170 3.15 -15.61 -8.63
C GLY A 170 2.43 -16.11 -7.39
N GLU A 171 3.13 -16.16 -6.27
CA GLU A 171 2.62 -16.61 -4.97
C GLU A 171 1.46 -15.74 -4.51
N SER A 172 1.62 -14.42 -4.64
CA SER A 172 0.55 -13.46 -4.32
C SER A 172 -0.65 -13.65 -5.25
N THR A 173 -0.40 -13.89 -6.54
CA THR A 173 -1.45 -14.15 -7.54
C THR A 173 -2.24 -15.43 -7.23
N ILE A 174 -1.55 -16.54 -6.97
CA ILE A 174 -2.21 -17.81 -6.62
C ILE A 174 -2.97 -17.70 -5.31
N ALA A 175 -2.40 -17.02 -4.31
CA ALA A 175 -3.07 -16.78 -3.05
C ALA A 175 -4.35 -15.95 -3.21
N ILE A 176 -4.33 -14.91 -4.05
CA ILE A 176 -5.53 -14.15 -4.42
C ILE A 176 -6.56 -15.08 -5.04
N LEU A 177 -6.20 -15.87 -6.06
CA LEU A 177 -7.14 -16.76 -6.74
C LEU A 177 -7.77 -17.79 -5.79
N LEU A 178 -6.97 -18.48 -4.98
CA LEU A 178 -7.45 -19.45 -4.01
C LEU A 178 -8.37 -18.79 -2.97
N THR A 179 -8.06 -17.58 -2.52
CA THR A 179 -8.91 -16.87 -1.54
C THR A 179 -10.20 -16.37 -2.17
N VAL A 180 -10.17 -15.91 -3.43
CA VAL A 180 -11.37 -15.60 -4.22
C VAL A 180 -12.26 -16.84 -4.34
N PHE A 181 -11.69 -18.02 -4.60
CA PHE A 181 -12.45 -19.26 -4.61
C PHE A 181 -13.01 -19.60 -3.23
N ALA A 182 -12.21 -19.45 -2.17
CA ALA A 182 -12.62 -19.70 -0.80
C ALA A 182 -13.82 -18.82 -0.40
N ILE A 183 -13.76 -17.51 -0.66
CA ILE A 183 -14.88 -16.59 -0.41
C ILE A 183 -16.05 -16.93 -1.32
N GLY A 184 -15.82 -17.28 -2.59
CA GLY A 184 -16.86 -17.76 -3.51
C GLY A 184 -17.65 -18.94 -2.94
N THR A 185 -17.01 -19.88 -2.24
CA THR A 185 -17.71 -20.99 -1.58
C THR A 185 -18.61 -20.55 -0.43
N GLN A 186 -18.30 -19.45 0.28
CA GLN A 186 -19.15 -18.93 1.36
C GLN A 186 -20.51 -18.43 0.84
N TYR A 187 -20.59 -18.06 -0.44
CA TYR A 187 -21.80 -17.51 -1.07
C TYR A 187 -22.39 -18.40 -2.18
N ALA A 188 -21.76 -19.55 -2.49
CA ALA A 188 -22.17 -20.41 -3.59
C ALA A 188 -23.63 -20.89 -3.46
N HIS A 189 -24.08 -21.15 -2.24
CA HIS A 189 -25.47 -21.52 -1.93
C HIS A 189 -26.52 -20.48 -2.38
N LEU A 190 -26.15 -19.21 -2.54
CA LEU A 190 -27.06 -18.15 -3.01
C LEU A 190 -27.38 -18.23 -4.51
N GLU A 191 -26.57 -18.97 -5.29
CA GLU A 191 -26.85 -19.26 -6.71
C GLU A 191 -27.63 -20.56 -6.90
N SER A 192 -27.83 -21.36 -5.85
CA SER A 192 -28.56 -22.62 -5.95
C SER A 192 -30.07 -22.35 -6.04
N PRO A 193 -30.78 -22.83 -7.07
CA PRO A 193 -32.24 -22.70 -7.18
C PRO A 193 -33.01 -23.58 -6.17
N GLU A 194 -32.37 -24.60 -5.59
CA GLU A 194 -32.95 -25.49 -4.59
C GLU A 194 -32.32 -25.20 -3.21
N PRO A 195 -33.12 -25.10 -2.13
CA PRO A 195 -32.58 -24.99 -0.78
C PRO A 195 -31.81 -26.27 -0.46
N VAL A 196 -30.49 -26.13 -0.30
CA VAL A 196 -29.57 -27.24 -0.04
C VAL A 196 -30.01 -27.94 1.25
N ARG A 197 -30.68 -29.09 1.12
CA ARG A 197 -30.84 -30.03 2.23
C ARG A 197 -29.42 -30.43 2.61
N HIS A 198 -29.01 -30.21 3.87
CA HIS A 198 -27.74 -30.66 4.41
C HIS A 198 -27.55 -32.17 4.11
N GLN A 199 -26.88 -32.49 3.00
CA GLN A 199 -26.63 -33.85 2.57
C GLN A 199 -25.12 -34.09 2.56
N ALA A 200 -24.75 -35.17 3.28
CA ALA A 200 -23.42 -35.71 3.54
C ALA A 200 -22.52 -34.92 4.53
N PRO A 201 -22.19 -35.49 5.71
CA PRO A 201 -21.31 -34.86 6.71
C PRO A 201 -19.83 -34.70 6.27
N ASP A 202 -19.42 -35.34 5.17
CA ASP A 202 -18.01 -35.38 4.76
C ASP A 202 -17.62 -34.32 3.71
N PHE A 203 -18.58 -33.75 2.97
CA PHE A 203 -18.32 -32.77 1.89
C PHE A 203 -19.16 -31.50 2.08
N SER A 204 -18.87 -30.70 3.09
CA SER A 204 -19.45 -29.36 3.21
C SER A 204 -18.67 -28.35 2.37
N GLU A 205 -19.38 -27.41 1.73
CA GLU A 205 -18.78 -26.27 1.01
C GLU A 205 -17.75 -25.52 1.88
N GLU A 206 -18.01 -25.46 3.19
CA GLU A 206 -17.11 -24.91 4.20
C GLU A 206 -15.75 -25.61 4.25
N LYS A 207 -15.72 -26.96 4.22
CA LYS A 207 -14.45 -27.73 4.19
C LYS A 207 -13.65 -27.47 2.91
N ILE A 208 -14.34 -27.28 1.78
CA ILE A 208 -13.72 -26.97 0.49
C ILE A 208 -13.11 -25.56 0.54
N GLY A 209 -13.89 -24.56 0.95
CA GLY A 209 -13.41 -23.19 1.11
C GLY A 209 -12.22 -23.09 2.06
N ALA A 210 -12.29 -23.76 3.21
CA ALA A 210 -11.19 -23.81 4.18
C ALA A 210 -9.92 -24.45 3.59
N THR A 211 -10.05 -25.41 2.68
CA THR A 211 -8.92 -26.02 1.98
C THR A 211 -8.23 -25.03 1.04
N PHE A 212 -9.00 -24.28 0.25
CA PHE A 212 -8.44 -23.22 -0.60
C PHE A 212 -7.73 -22.15 0.23
N TYR A 213 -8.38 -21.66 1.27
CA TYR A 213 -7.80 -20.68 2.19
C TYR A 213 -6.51 -21.18 2.84
N ARG A 214 -6.49 -22.41 3.35
CA ARG A 214 -5.30 -23.00 3.99
C ARG A 214 -4.12 -23.10 3.02
N ASN A 215 -4.36 -23.46 1.76
CA ASN A 215 -3.30 -23.52 0.76
C ASN A 215 -2.84 -22.13 0.31
N ALA A 216 -3.73 -21.13 0.32
CA ALA A 216 -3.37 -19.74 0.04
C ALA A 216 -2.47 -19.15 1.13
N VAL A 217 -2.82 -19.32 2.41
CA VAL A 217 -2.06 -18.76 3.55
C VAL A 217 -0.70 -19.42 3.72
N ARG A 218 -0.47 -20.64 3.21
CA ARG A 218 0.86 -21.26 3.20
C ARG A 218 1.89 -20.49 2.38
N LEU A 219 1.43 -19.64 1.46
CA LEU A 219 2.26 -18.75 0.65
C LEU A 219 2.57 -17.40 1.34
N LEU A 220 2.08 -17.21 2.58
CA LEU A 220 2.24 -15.94 3.29
C LEU A 220 3.70 -15.49 3.46
N PRO A 221 4.67 -16.37 3.80
CA PRO A 221 6.07 -15.96 3.93
C PRO A 221 6.63 -15.30 2.66
N GLU A 222 6.37 -15.90 1.49
CA GLU A 222 6.80 -15.40 0.19
C GLU A 222 6.08 -14.09 -0.16
N ILE A 223 4.78 -14.01 0.17
CA ILE A 223 3.95 -12.82 -0.04
C ILE A 223 4.49 -11.61 0.74
N ILE A 224 4.81 -11.78 2.04
CA ILE A 224 5.31 -10.67 2.87
C ILE A 224 6.73 -10.24 2.45
N GLU A 225 7.54 -11.18 1.94
CA GLU A 225 8.88 -10.88 1.46
C GLU A 225 8.85 -10.04 0.18
N ILE A 226 7.96 -10.40 -0.76
CA ILE A 226 7.78 -9.67 -2.02
C ILE A 226 7.21 -8.28 -1.74
N SER A 227 6.19 -8.17 -0.88
CA SER A 227 5.54 -6.91 -0.52
C SER A 227 5.19 -6.08 -1.77
N SER A 228 4.41 -6.64 -2.69
CA SER A 228 3.83 -5.93 -3.84
C SER A 228 2.39 -5.49 -3.57
N LEU A 229 1.76 -4.79 -4.52
CA LEU A 229 0.31 -4.54 -4.53
C LEU A 229 -0.48 -5.83 -4.38
N GLU A 230 -0.14 -6.88 -5.14
CA GLU A 230 -0.78 -8.19 -5.02
C GLU A 230 -0.57 -8.80 -3.63
N SER A 231 0.56 -8.53 -2.98
CA SER A 231 0.79 -9.00 -1.61
C SER A 231 -0.16 -8.34 -0.62
N VAL A 232 -0.43 -7.04 -0.79
CA VAL A 232 -1.45 -6.31 -0.02
C VAL A 232 -2.83 -6.90 -0.28
N GLN A 233 -3.19 -7.12 -1.54
CA GLN A 233 -4.49 -7.69 -1.94
C GLN A 233 -4.68 -9.09 -1.37
N ALA A 234 -3.66 -9.95 -1.45
CA ALA A 234 -3.69 -11.31 -0.89
C ALA A 234 -3.95 -11.29 0.62
N CYS A 235 -3.17 -10.51 1.37
CA CYS A 235 -3.35 -10.39 2.83
C CYS A 235 -4.72 -9.81 3.20
N LEU A 236 -5.19 -8.82 2.44
CA LEU A 236 -6.50 -8.21 2.67
C LEU A 236 -7.63 -9.22 2.41
N LEU A 237 -7.52 -10.03 1.36
CA LEU A 237 -8.47 -11.11 1.07
C LEU A 237 -8.42 -12.21 2.14
N PHE A 238 -7.26 -12.56 2.69
CA PHE A 238 -7.15 -13.49 3.82
C PHE A 238 -7.95 -12.98 5.02
N GLY A 239 -7.81 -11.69 5.32
CA GLY A 239 -8.59 -11.03 6.36
C GLY A 239 -10.08 -11.07 6.07
N LEU A 240 -10.49 -10.73 4.84
CA LEU A 240 -11.89 -10.74 4.41
C LEU A 240 -12.55 -12.12 4.56
N TYR A 241 -11.84 -13.19 4.16
CA TYR A 241 -12.31 -14.57 4.35
C TYR A 241 -12.48 -14.92 5.84
N ALA A 242 -11.57 -14.43 6.70
CA ALA A 242 -11.59 -14.71 8.13
C ALA A 242 -12.62 -13.89 8.93
N LEU A 243 -13.15 -12.77 8.39
CA LEU A 243 -14.08 -11.90 9.12
C LEU A 243 -15.32 -12.61 9.68
N PRO A 244 -16.03 -13.49 8.92
CA PRO A 244 -17.22 -14.16 9.46
C PRO A 244 -16.90 -15.16 10.58
N VAL A 245 -15.64 -15.58 10.70
CA VAL A 245 -15.19 -16.61 11.64
C VAL A 245 -14.58 -15.98 12.89
N ASP A 246 -13.65 -15.03 12.71
CA ASP A 246 -12.91 -14.39 13.80
C ASP A 246 -12.47 -12.96 13.41
N ALA A 247 -13.45 -12.04 13.34
CA ALA A 247 -13.22 -10.65 12.97
C ALA A 247 -12.23 -9.94 13.90
N SER A 248 -12.35 -10.15 15.21
CA SER A 248 -11.54 -9.45 16.22
C SER A 248 -10.16 -10.07 16.44
N GLY A 249 -9.95 -11.33 16.07
CA GLY A 249 -8.67 -12.03 16.15
C GLY A 249 -7.99 -12.11 14.78
N LEU A 250 -8.12 -13.23 14.10
CA LEU A 250 -7.38 -13.52 12.87
C LEU A 250 -7.69 -12.55 11.72
N GLY A 251 -8.95 -12.15 11.55
CA GLY A 251 -9.36 -11.17 10.56
C GLY A 251 -8.67 -9.81 10.77
N TYR A 252 -8.66 -9.34 12.02
CA TYR A 252 -7.92 -8.13 12.42
C TYR A 252 -6.43 -8.23 12.07
N ILE A 253 -5.76 -9.35 12.41
CA ILE A 253 -4.32 -9.52 12.15
C ILE A 253 -3.99 -9.41 10.66
N TYR A 254 -4.72 -10.11 9.79
CA TYR A 254 -4.45 -10.05 8.35
C TYR A 254 -4.72 -8.68 7.74
N ILE A 255 -5.78 -7.99 8.19
CA ILE A 255 -6.08 -6.64 7.72
C ILE A 255 -4.96 -5.68 8.14
N ASN A 256 -4.47 -5.75 9.38
CA ASN A 256 -3.36 -4.91 9.82
C ASN A 256 -2.05 -5.25 9.07
N LEU A 257 -1.81 -6.53 8.78
CA LEU A 257 -0.68 -6.94 7.94
C LEU A 257 -0.77 -6.30 6.55
N SER A 258 -1.96 -6.29 5.93
CA SER A 258 -2.17 -5.64 4.64
C SER A 258 -1.92 -4.12 4.71
N ILE A 259 -2.32 -3.44 5.80
CA ILE A 259 -2.02 -2.02 6.02
C ILE A 259 -0.51 -1.79 6.09
N ARG A 260 0.24 -2.62 6.82
CA ARG A 260 1.70 -2.50 6.92
C ARG A 260 2.40 -2.69 5.57
N LEU A 261 1.99 -3.69 4.79
CA LEU A 261 2.50 -3.90 3.43
C LEU A 261 2.14 -2.74 2.50
N ALA A 262 0.93 -2.17 2.63
CA ALA A 262 0.50 -1.03 1.83
C ALA A 262 1.29 0.24 2.17
N MET A 263 1.56 0.46 3.46
CA MET A 263 2.41 1.56 3.92
C MET A 263 3.85 1.40 3.46
N GLN A 264 4.40 0.19 3.52
CA GLN A 264 5.73 -0.15 2.99
C GLN A 264 5.84 0.11 1.48
N ASN A 265 4.74 -0.05 0.74
CA ASN A 265 4.65 0.31 -0.68
C ASN A 265 4.28 1.78 -0.92
N GLY A 266 4.12 2.58 0.13
CA GLY A 266 3.78 4.00 0.00
C GLY A 266 2.37 4.27 -0.53
N MET A 267 1.45 3.29 -0.45
CA MET A 267 0.08 3.44 -0.97
C MET A 267 -0.77 4.42 -0.15
N HIS A 268 -0.34 4.73 1.06
CA HIS A 268 -0.91 5.77 1.93
C HIS A 268 -0.53 7.19 1.51
N ARG A 269 0.44 7.31 0.59
CA ARG A 269 0.95 8.59 0.13
C ARG A 269 0.48 8.94 -1.27
N LYS A 270 0.35 10.23 -1.55
CA LYS A 270 0.11 10.74 -2.89
C LYS A 270 1.29 10.40 -3.79
N CYS A 271 0.98 9.79 -4.94
CA CYS A 271 2.00 9.55 -5.94
C CYS A 271 2.22 10.82 -6.77
N HIS A 272 3.40 11.42 -6.68
CA HIS A 272 3.79 12.56 -7.50
C HIS A 272 4.47 12.09 -8.80
N GLY A 273 4.14 12.72 -9.93
CA GLY A 273 4.76 12.44 -11.23
C GLY A 273 4.18 11.23 -11.98
N SER A 274 4.91 10.74 -12.99
CA SER A 274 4.51 9.65 -13.90
C SER A 274 4.97 8.24 -13.44
N ALA A 275 5.19 8.05 -12.14
CA ALA A 275 5.75 6.80 -11.60
C ALA A 275 4.88 5.56 -11.88
N PHE A 276 3.56 5.74 -12.00
CA PHE A 276 2.62 4.67 -12.36
C PHE A 276 1.69 5.13 -13.50
N SER A 277 1.15 4.16 -14.24
CA SER A 277 0.01 4.41 -15.13
C SER A 277 -1.20 4.85 -14.31
N SER A 278 -2.12 5.60 -14.93
CA SER A 278 -3.36 6.05 -14.27
C SER A 278 -4.16 4.87 -13.69
N GLU A 279 -4.22 3.75 -14.42
CA GLU A 279 -4.89 2.52 -13.99
C GLU A 279 -4.24 1.89 -12.75
N MET A 280 -2.91 1.84 -12.72
CA MET A 280 -2.17 1.29 -11.57
C MET A 280 -2.30 2.20 -10.34
N ALA A 281 -2.20 3.52 -10.53
CA ALA A 281 -2.41 4.49 -9.46
C ALA A 281 -3.82 4.38 -8.85
N GLU A 282 -4.84 4.28 -9.70
CA GLU A 282 -6.23 4.09 -9.26
C GLU A 282 -6.42 2.75 -8.52
N THR A 283 -5.83 1.66 -9.01
CA THR A 283 -5.89 0.35 -8.34
C THR A 283 -5.24 0.42 -6.96
N ARG A 284 -4.09 1.10 -6.83
CA ARG A 284 -3.41 1.31 -5.54
C ARG A 284 -4.29 2.09 -4.57
N ASN A 285 -4.92 3.17 -5.03
CA ASN A 285 -5.84 3.96 -4.20
C ASN A 285 -7.03 3.12 -3.73
N ARG A 286 -7.65 2.34 -4.63
CA ARG A 286 -8.77 1.44 -4.26
C ARG A 286 -8.38 0.45 -3.17
N VAL A 287 -7.25 -0.22 -3.32
CA VAL A 287 -6.76 -1.21 -2.36
C VAL A 287 -6.41 -0.55 -1.02
N TRP A 288 -5.75 0.60 -1.04
CA TRP A 288 -5.44 1.38 0.16
C TRP A 288 -6.71 1.74 0.93
N TRP A 289 -7.68 2.36 0.26
CA TRP A 289 -8.91 2.82 0.92
C TRP A 289 -9.83 1.66 1.34
N ALA A 290 -9.78 0.52 0.66
CA ALA A 290 -10.45 -0.70 1.10
C ALA A 290 -9.86 -1.25 2.40
N ALA A 291 -8.52 -1.40 2.46
CA ALA A 291 -7.82 -1.82 3.67
C ALA A 291 -8.06 -0.84 4.83
N TYR A 292 -7.93 0.46 4.55
CA TYR A 292 -8.15 1.55 5.50
C TYR A 292 -9.54 1.42 6.13
N THR A 293 -10.59 1.34 5.30
CA THR A 293 -11.98 1.29 5.75
C THR A 293 -12.27 0.04 6.57
N LEU A 294 -11.73 -1.12 6.17
CA LEU A 294 -11.90 -2.38 6.88
C LEU A 294 -11.26 -2.35 8.27
N GLU A 295 -10.05 -1.83 8.40
CA GLU A 295 -9.36 -1.69 9.69
C GLU A 295 -10.18 -0.84 10.67
N ARG A 296 -10.69 0.32 10.23
CA ARG A 296 -11.48 1.21 11.11
C ARG A 296 -12.76 0.54 11.55
N LYS A 297 -13.48 -0.14 10.64
CA LYS A 297 -14.69 -0.88 11.02
C LYS A 297 -14.40 -1.90 12.12
N ILE A 298 -13.31 -2.64 12.01
CA ILE A 298 -12.94 -3.60 13.05
C ILE A 298 -12.55 -2.89 14.34
N SER A 299 -11.76 -1.83 14.25
CA SER A 299 -11.37 -1.00 15.39
C SER A 299 -12.57 -0.46 16.15
N ILE A 300 -13.53 0.14 15.45
CA ILE A 300 -14.76 0.71 16.01
C ILE A 300 -15.64 -0.39 16.61
N PHE A 301 -15.92 -1.46 15.87
CA PHE A 301 -16.86 -2.49 16.31
C PHE A 301 -16.30 -3.46 17.36
N HIS A 302 -14.98 -3.59 17.47
CA HIS A 302 -14.32 -4.54 18.38
C HIS A 302 -13.33 -3.88 19.35
N GLY A 303 -13.25 -2.54 19.39
CA GLY A 303 -12.37 -1.80 20.30
C GLY A 303 -10.87 -2.06 20.08
N ARG A 304 -10.47 -2.36 18.84
CA ARG A 304 -9.05 -2.60 18.50
C ARG A 304 -8.31 -1.29 18.17
N PRO A 305 -7.00 -1.18 18.43
CA PRO A 305 -6.24 0.01 18.04
C PRO A 305 -6.05 0.10 16.52
N LEU A 306 -5.92 1.33 16.02
CA LEU A 306 -5.63 1.64 14.61
C LEU A 306 -4.11 1.58 14.32
N SER A 307 -3.72 1.19 13.11
CA SER A 307 -2.32 1.16 12.68
C SER A 307 -1.77 2.49 12.17
N VAL A 308 -2.64 3.38 11.68
CA VAL A 308 -2.24 4.63 10.99
C VAL A 308 -3.19 5.77 11.30
N LEU A 309 -2.63 6.95 11.55
CA LEU A 309 -3.38 8.17 11.82
C LEU A 309 -3.83 8.84 10.52
N ARG A 310 -4.93 9.62 10.58
CA ARG A 310 -5.39 10.40 9.42
C ARG A 310 -4.35 11.41 8.93
N SER A 311 -3.54 11.95 9.84
CA SER A 311 -2.47 12.91 9.54
C SER A 311 -1.37 12.35 8.63
N ASP A 312 -1.19 11.03 8.62
CA ASP A 312 -0.08 10.40 7.91
C ASP A 312 -0.44 10.10 6.45
N ILE A 313 -1.67 10.42 6.03
CA ILE A 313 -2.28 9.98 4.78
C ILE A 313 -2.60 11.19 3.90
N ASP A 314 -2.04 11.19 2.70
CA ASP A 314 -2.39 12.14 1.63
C ASP A 314 -2.73 11.45 0.30
N ALA A 315 -2.91 10.11 0.32
CA ALA A 315 -3.36 9.34 -0.85
C ALA A 315 -4.66 9.90 -1.44
N ASP A 316 -4.72 10.00 -2.77
CA ASP A 316 -5.93 10.44 -3.47
C ASP A 316 -7.07 9.43 -3.26
N LEU A 317 -8.31 9.93 -3.19
CA LEU A 317 -9.50 9.08 -3.11
C LEU A 317 -9.70 8.30 -4.43
N PRO A 318 -10.32 7.10 -4.39
CA PRO A 318 -10.62 6.34 -5.60
C PRO A 318 -11.54 7.14 -6.53
N LYS A 319 -11.25 7.14 -7.82
CA LYS A 319 -12.04 7.87 -8.81
C LYS A 319 -13.17 7.00 -9.35
N CYS A 320 -14.38 7.56 -9.40
CA CYS A 320 -15.48 6.99 -10.16
C CYS A 320 -15.30 7.28 -11.66
N GLU A 321 -14.37 6.60 -12.34
CA GLU A 321 -14.26 6.71 -13.80
C GLU A 321 -15.32 5.86 -14.49
N ILE A 322 -16.08 6.47 -15.42
CA ILE A 322 -17.10 5.76 -16.21
C ILE A 322 -16.36 5.00 -17.31
N ARG A 323 -16.06 3.71 -17.07
CA ARG A 323 -15.25 2.92 -18.02
C ARG A 323 -16.05 2.50 -19.27
N ASN A 324 -17.39 2.50 -19.25
CA ASN A 324 -18.30 2.36 -20.41
C ASN A 324 -19.77 2.62 -19.96
N GLU A 325 -20.68 2.98 -20.88
CA GLU A 325 -22.06 3.42 -20.63
C GLU A 325 -23.02 2.42 -19.93
N ASP A 326 -22.59 1.19 -19.66
CA ASP A 326 -23.39 0.21 -18.93
C ASP A 326 -22.94 0.05 -17.47
N GLN A 327 -23.65 0.80 -16.62
CA GLN A 327 -23.58 0.86 -15.16
C GLN A 327 -22.43 1.73 -14.59
N PRO A 328 -22.74 2.85 -13.89
CA PRO A 328 -21.72 3.51 -13.07
C PRO A 328 -21.12 2.49 -12.11
N LEU A 329 -19.82 2.60 -11.80
CA LEU A 329 -19.10 1.73 -10.85
C LEU A 329 -19.68 1.90 -9.44
N ARG A 330 -20.89 1.36 -9.22
CA ARG A 330 -21.69 1.51 -7.99
C ARG A 330 -20.90 1.05 -6.77
N HIS A 331 -19.96 0.11 -6.96
CA HIS A 331 -19.06 -0.35 -5.90
C HIS A 331 -18.08 0.74 -5.45
N ILE A 332 -17.57 1.62 -6.32
CA ILE A 332 -16.68 2.74 -5.92
C ILE A 332 -17.46 3.79 -5.15
N ALA A 333 -18.64 4.17 -5.63
CA ALA A 333 -19.51 5.10 -4.91
C ALA A 333 -19.87 4.58 -3.50
N ARG A 334 -20.13 3.27 -3.39
CA ARG A 334 -20.35 2.60 -2.08
C ARG A 334 -19.09 2.60 -1.22
N ALA A 335 -17.90 2.40 -1.79
CA ALA A 335 -16.64 2.47 -1.05
C ALA A 335 -16.40 3.88 -0.48
N ILE A 336 -16.62 4.92 -1.28
CA ILE A 336 -16.53 6.33 -0.84
C ILE A 336 -17.55 6.62 0.27
N ALA A 337 -18.81 6.20 0.09
CA ALA A 337 -19.84 6.36 1.13
C ALA A 337 -19.47 5.59 2.41
N SER A 338 -18.90 4.39 2.28
CA SER A 338 -18.43 3.62 3.43
C SER A 338 -17.27 4.29 4.15
N LEU A 339 -16.39 5.00 3.43
CA LEU A 339 -15.30 5.76 4.03
C LEU A 339 -15.85 6.96 4.81
N GLN A 340 -16.80 7.70 4.24
CA GLN A 340 -17.47 8.82 4.91
C GLN A 340 -18.18 8.35 6.19
N LEU A 341 -18.87 7.21 6.14
CA LEU A 341 -19.50 6.62 7.32
C LEU A 341 -18.46 6.27 8.40
N VAL A 342 -17.34 5.68 8.01
CA VAL A 342 -16.25 5.35 8.94
C VAL A 342 -15.68 6.61 9.60
N TYR A 343 -15.49 7.70 8.84
CA TYR A 343 -15.02 8.96 9.43
C TYR A 343 -15.98 9.51 10.46
N PHE A 344 -17.27 9.53 10.14
CA PHE A 344 -18.30 9.94 11.08
C PHE A 344 -18.32 9.09 12.35
N LEU A 345 -18.25 7.76 12.21
CA LEU A 345 -18.27 6.83 13.34
C LEU A 345 -17.03 6.99 14.23
N GLU A 346 -15.84 7.19 13.65
CA GLU A 346 -14.61 7.42 14.40
C GLU A 346 -14.66 8.75 15.15
N ASP A 347 -15.13 9.82 14.52
CA ASP A 347 -15.28 11.13 15.17
C ASP A 347 -16.28 11.05 16.34
N PHE A 348 -17.40 10.36 16.13
CA PHE A 348 -18.40 10.11 17.18
C PHE A 348 -17.83 9.27 18.33
N PHE A 349 -17.07 8.21 18.02
CA PHE A 349 -16.43 7.36 19.03
C PHE A 349 -15.44 8.14 19.89
N ASN A 350 -14.62 8.99 19.27
CA ASN A 350 -13.67 9.86 19.98
C ASN A 350 -14.39 10.86 20.91
N GLN A 351 -15.51 11.44 20.46
CA GLN A 351 -16.32 12.33 21.31
C GLN A 351 -16.89 11.60 22.54
N MET A 352 -17.37 10.36 22.37
CA MET A 352 -17.89 9.58 23.49
C MET A 352 -16.80 9.28 24.53
N GLN A 353 -15.60 8.91 24.09
CA GLN A 353 -14.47 8.63 24.99
C GLN A 353 -14.05 9.86 25.80
N VAL A 354 -14.01 11.05 25.19
CA VAL A 354 -13.70 12.29 25.91
C VAL A 354 -14.75 12.61 26.98
N THR A 355 -16.00 12.22 26.76
CA THR A 355 -17.11 12.48 27.69
C THR A 355 -17.14 11.50 28.87
N THR A 356 -16.50 10.33 28.77
CA THR A 356 -16.50 9.31 29.83
C THR A 356 -15.37 9.47 30.86
N VAL A 357 -14.51 10.48 30.70
CA VAL A 357 -13.35 10.76 31.58
C VAL A 357 -13.65 11.85 32.63
N PHE A 358 -14.91 12.31 32.72
CA PHE A 358 -15.43 13.17 33.79
C PHE A 358 -16.41 12.39 34.66
#